data_AF-A0A2N7PKI0-F1
#
_entry.id   AF-A0A2N7PKI0-F1
#
_cell.length_a   1.000
_cell.length_b   1.000
_cell.length_c   1.000
_cell.angle_alpha   90.00
_cell.angle_beta   90.00
_cell.angle_gamma   90.00
#
_symmetry.space_group_name_H-M   'P 1'
#
loop_
_entity.id
_entity.type
_entity.pdbx_description
1 polymer ?
#
loop_
_entity_poly.entity_id
_entity_poly.type
_entity_poly.pdbx_seq_one_letter_code
_entity_poly.pdbx_strand_id
1 'polypeptide(L)' 'MKLLQLIHEKKGLTPEEVASLTGRPLFQVRSSLRELYEAGFLEEKEGKYFLTEKAQEFLKV' A
#
# COMPACT_ATOMS: atom_id res chain seq x y z
N MET A 1 -3.64 -7.22 -6.78
CA MET A 1 -2.21 -6.92 -7.09
C MET A 1 -1.95 -5.46 -7.44
N LYS A 2 -2.87 -4.74 -8.11
CA LYS A 2 -2.66 -3.34 -8.57
C LYS A 2 -2.35 -2.29 -7.48
N LEU A 3 -2.73 -2.53 -6.21
CA LEU A 3 -2.53 -1.59 -5.09
C LEU A 3 -1.07 -1.56 -4.60
N LEU A 4 -0.40 -2.71 -4.48
CA LEU A 4 0.99 -2.77 -4.06
C LEU A 4 1.94 -2.14 -5.11
N GLN A 5 1.67 -2.40 -6.39
CA GLN A 5 2.39 -1.78 -7.51
C GLN A 5 2.24 -0.26 -7.51
N LEU A 6 1.03 0.25 -7.24
CA LEU A 6 0.77 1.69 -7.16
C LEU A 6 1.59 2.35 -6.04
N ILE A 7 1.65 1.72 -4.87
CA ILE A 7 2.45 2.20 -3.72
C ILE A 7 3.95 2.20 -4.07
N HIS A 8 4.42 1.17 -4.78
CA HIS A 8 5.80 1.09 -5.26
C HIS A 8 6.16 2.22 -6.21
N GLU A 9 5.38 2.39 -7.28
CA GLU A 9 5.63 3.39 -8.33
C GLU A 9 5.64 4.83 -7.78
N LYS A 10 4.81 5.10 -6.78
CA LYS A 10 4.69 6.42 -6.16
C LYS A 10 5.64 6.66 -4.99
N LYS A 11 6.49 5.68 -4.65
CA LYS A 11 7.43 5.74 -3.52
C LYS A 11 6.74 6.14 -2.21
N GLY A 12 5.62 5.47 -1.94
CA GLY A 12 4.84 5.64 -0.71
C GLY A 12 3.63 6.55 -0.87
N LEU A 13 2.51 6.13 -0.29
CA LEU A 13 1.22 6.81 -0.41
C LEU A 13 0.45 6.80 0.91
N THR A 14 -0.33 7.84 1.14
CA THR A 14 -1.33 7.85 2.23
C THR A 14 -2.58 7.06 1.83
N PRO A 15 -3.41 6.60 2.80
CA PRO A 15 -4.69 5.99 2.50
C PRO A 15 -5.61 6.85 1.62
N GLU A 16 -5.56 8.17 1.79
CA GLU A 16 -6.34 9.15 1.02
C GLU A 16 -5.88 9.21 -0.44
N GLU A 17 -4.56 9.22 -0.67
CA GLU A 17 -4.00 9.18 -2.02
C GLU A 17 -4.32 7.87 -2.73
N VAL A 18 -4.21 6.73 -2.03
CA VAL A 18 -4.59 5.41 -2.58
C VAL A 18 -6.08 5.37 -2.91
N ALA A 19 -6.96 5.90 -2.05
CA ALA A 19 -8.39 5.97 -2.31
C ALA A 19 -8.71 6.82 -3.55
N SER A 20 -8.08 7.99 -3.67
CA SER A 20 -8.22 8.88 -4.83
C SER A 20 -7.75 8.21 -6.13
N LEU A 21 -6.57 7.59 -6.13
CA LEU A 21 -5.97 6.94 -7.31
C LEU A 21 -6.70 5.67 -7.73
N THR A 22 -7.30 4.94 -6.79
CA THR A 22 -8.00 3.68 -7.08
C THR A 22 -9.50 3.85 -7.26
N GLY A 23 -10.07 5.02 -6.95
CA GLY A 23 -11.51 5.27 -6.93
C GLY A 23 -12.26 4.44 -5.90
N ARG A 24 -11.56 3.92 -4.87
CA ARG A 24 -12.13 3.07 -3.83
C ARG A 24 -12.50 3.88 -2.60
N PRO A 25 -13.55 3.50 -1.85
CA PRO A 25 -13.87 4.11 -0.58
C PRO A 25 -12.69 4.06 0.41
N LEU A 26 -12.43 5.17 1.10
CA LEU A 26 -11.29 5.31 2.02
C LEU A 26 -11.27 4.22 3.11
N PHE A 27 -12.43 3.84 3.65
CA PHE A 27 -12.49 2.79 4.68
C PHE A 27 -12.05 1.42 4.16
N GLN A 28 -12.36 1.08 2.90
CA GLN A 28 -11.91 -0.17 2.28
C GLN A 28 -10.41 -0.15 2.03
N VAL A 29 -9.89 1.00 1.59
CA VAL A 29 -8.45 1.20 1.40
C VAL A 29 -7.72 1.06 2.72
N ARG A 30 -8.18 1.70 3.80
CA ARG A 30 -7.60 1.56 5.14
C ARG A 30 -7.63 0.12 5.64
N SER A 31 -8.73 -0.61 5.45
CA SER A 31 -8.81 -2.04 5.79
C SER A 31 -7.76 -2.85 5.03
N SER A 32 -7.68 -2.65 3.70
CA SER A 32 -6.74 -3.37 2.84
C SER A 32 -5.28 -3.07 3.21
N LEU A 33 -4.95 -1.79 3.45
CA LEU A 33 -3.62 -1.36 3.86
C LEU A 33 -3.23 -1.95 5.21
N ARG A 34 -4.17 -2.02 6.15
CA ARG A 34 -3.96 -2.64 7.45
C ARG A 34 -3.67 -4.13 7.34
N GLU A 35 -4.45 -4.88 6.56
CA GLU A 35 -4.21 -6.31 6.33
C GLU A 35 -2.83 -6.56 5.71
N LEU A 36 -2.43 -5.73 4.74
CA LEU A 36 -1.13 -5.83 4.08
C LEU A 36 0.03 -5.44 5.01
N TYR A 37 -0.17 -4.45 5.88
CA TYR A 37 0.78 -4.07 6.92
C TYR A 37 0.95 -5.21 7.94
N GLU A 38 -0.14 -5.76 8.46
CA GLU A 38 -0.12 -6.87 9.42
C GLU A 38 0.50 -8.15 8.80
N ALA A 39 0.32 -8.36 7.50
CA ALA A 39 0.97 -9.44 6.75
C ALA A 39 2.47 -9.20 6.48
N GLY A 40 3.00 -8.02 6.83
CA GLY A 40 4.40 -7.63 6.65
C GLY A 40 4.77 -7.25 5.22
N PHE A 41 3.78 -6.96 4.36
CA PHE A 41 4.00 -6.50 2.99
C PHE A 41 4.15 -4.97 2.90
N LEU A 42 3.63 -4.25 3.88
CA LEU A 42 3.76 -2.80 3.96
C LEU A 42 4.42 -2.38 5.26
N GLU A 43 5.16 -1.29 5.20
CA GLU A 43 5.60 -0.53 6.36
C GLU A 43 4.97 0.86 6.33
N GLU A 44 4.65 1.41 7.49
CA GLU A 44 4.14 2.77 7.61
C GLU A 44 5.25 3.70 8.12
N LYS A 45 5.48 4.81 7.42
CA LYS A 45 6.38 5.88 7.83
C LYS A 45 5.66 7.21 7.63
N GLU A 46 5.47 7.96 8.71
CA GLU A 46 4.86 9.30 8.70
C GLU A 46 3.47 9.33 8.01
N GLY A 47 2.62 8.33 8.25
CA GLY A 47 1.28 8.23 7.65
C GLY A 47 1.25 7.77 6.19
N LYS A 48 2.41 7.42 5.61
CA LYS A 48 2.52 6.84 4.27
C LYS A 48 2.90 5.36 4.36
N TYR A 49 2.31 4.57 3.47
CA TYR A 49 2.63 3.15 3.34
C TYR A 49 3.66 2.93 2.24
N PHE A 50 4.66 2.11 2.50
CA PHE A 50 5.73 1.72 1.58
C PHE A 50 5.79 0.18 1.49
N LEU A 51 6.30 -0.35 0.38
CA LEU A 51 6.56 -1.78 0.27
C LEU A 51 7.76 -2.18 1.10
N THR A 52 7.64 -3.29 1.82
CA THR A 52 8.77 -3.98 2.43
C THR A 52 9.56 -4.77 1.37
N GLU A 53 10.78 -5.19 1.71
CA GLU A 53 11.60 -6.08 0.87
C GLU A 53 10.83 -7.39 0.55
N LYS A 54 10.16 -7.97 1.55
CA LYS A 54 9.28 -9.14 1.39
C LYS A 54 8.23 -8.95 0.30
N ALA A 55 7.66 -7.75 0.19
CA ALA A 55 6.66 -7.46 -0.82
C ALA A 55 7.25 -7.29 -2.21
N GLN A 56 8.44 -6.71 -2.31
CA GLN A 56 9.18 -6.58 -3.57
C GLN A 56 9.54 -7.97 -4.13
N GLU A 57 10.06 -8.85 -3.27
CA GLU A 57 10.35 -10.25 -3.64
C GLU A 57 9.09 -11.00 -4.09
N PHE A 58 7.96 -10.82 -3.39
CA PHE A 58 6.70 -11.47 -3.73
C PHE A 58 6.13 -10.97 -5.08
N LEU A 59 6.29 -9.68 -5.37
CA LEU A 59 5.82 -9.06 -6.61
C LEU A 59 6.80 -9.23 -7.77
N LYS A 60 8.05 -9.63 -7.49
CA LYS A 60 9.17 -9.65 -8.44
C LYS A 60 9.38 -8.28 -9.11
N VAL A 61 9.23 -7.20 -8.35
CA VAL A 61 9.44 -5.81 -8.76
C VAL A 61 10.58 -5.17 -8.02
#